data_AF-A0AAD5WJV2-F1
#
_entry.id   AF-A0AAD5WJV2-F1
#
_cell.length_a   1.000
_cell.length_b   1.000
_cell.length_c   1.000
_cell.angle_alpha   90.00
_cell.angle_beta   90.00
_cell.angle_gamma   90.00
#
_symmetry.space_group_name_H-M   'P 1'
#
loop_
_entity.id
_entity.type
_entity.pdbx_description
1 polymer ?
#
loop_
_entity_poly.entity_id
_entity_poly.type
_entity_poly.pdbx_seq_one_letter_code
_entity_poly.pdbx_strand_id
1 'polypeptide(L)'
;FLSERDTADRNYALSYYMKENKCFPPGTQGLREELDLYFQLCSLETNCDTAAVMAATLANGGVCPLTDELCIHPRSCRDVLSLMYSCGMYDFSGKFAFQVGLPAKSGVSGVLIVVVPNVMGIALFAPPLDKMGNSARGVAFCQKLIESFNFHNYDSLLHADSKKHDPRRRIGNRDTEMIVFLLFAAKNGDFDVIRRMYLQGANLEMADYDGRTALHIASAEGHLNLVKFLVNVAKVNHQPHDRWGRTPLDDARTFHHEDCIRFLLKHHLRGQKVSLPNSTPASENESQATSQADESSGEDELSGSTGMMLINEEDMKEKVCNGGRRILPQLRLHRLSEVEENCA
;
A
#
# COMPACT_ATOMS: atom_id res chain seq x y z
N PHE A 1 -3.35 -24.32 31.57
CA PHE A 1 -2.92 -25.74 31.64
C PHE A 1 -3.97 -26.63 32.31
N LEU A 2 -4.14 -26.58 33.63
CA LEU A 2 -5.07 -27.48 34.33
C LEU A 2 -6.51 -27.40 33.78
N SER A 3 -7.01 -26.19 33.56
CA SER A 3 -8.35 -25.99 32.96
C SER A 3 -8.48 -26.57 31.54
N GLU A 4 -7.42 -26.51 30.73
CA GLU A 4 -7.46 -27.10 29.38
C GLU A 4 -7.47 -28.63 29.49
N ARG A 5 -6.58 -29.19 30.31
CA ARG A 5 -6.47 -30.64 30.52
C ARG A 5 -7.78 -31.23 31.02
N ASP A 6 -8.43 -30.59 32.00
CA ASP A 6 -9.63 -31.12 32.63
C ASP A 6 -10.88 -31.05 31.72
N THR A 7 -10.83 -30.28 30.63
CA THR A 7 -11.95 -30.12 29.67
C THR A 7 -11.64 -30.62 28.26
N ALA A 8 -10.50 -31.28 28.06
CA ALA A 8 -9.98 -31.68 26.75
C ALA A 8 -10.48 -33.04 26.23
N ASP A 9 -11.76 -33.38 26.45
CA ASP A 9 -12.34 -34.67 26.05
C ASP A 9 -12.09 -35.02 24.58
N ARG A 10 -12.20 -34.02 23.69
CA ARG A 10 -11.96 -34.18 22.26
C ARG A 10 -10.52 -34.60 21.95
N ASN A 11 -9.54 -34.03 22.65
CA ASN A 11 -8.12 -34.32 22.43
C ASN A 11 -7.78 -35.72 22.94
N TYR A 12 -8.34 -36.13 24.08
CA TYR A 12 -8.24 -37.51 24.55
C TYR A 12 -8.82 -38.49 23.51
N ALA A 13 -10.04 -38.28 23.01
CA ALA A 13 -10.64 -39.16 22.01
C ALA A 13 -9.79 -39.27 20.72
N LEU A 14 -9.33 -38.14 20.17
CA LEU A 14 -8.49 -38.11 18.97
C LEU A 14 -7.16 -38.84 19.18
N SER A 15 -6.52 -38.64 20.33
CA SER A 15 -5.24 -39.25 20.63
C SER A 15 -5.32 -40.78 20.75
N TYR A 16 -6.40 -41.32 21.34
CA TYR A 16 -6.65 -42.77 21.35
C TYR A 16 -6.89 -43.32 19.95
N TYR A 17 -7.64 -42.58 19.11
CA TYR A 17 -7.85 -42.94 17.72
C TYR A 17 -6.54 -42.95 16.91
N MET A 18 -5.67 -41.95 17.11
CA MET A 18 -4.34 -41.87 16.51
C MET A 18 -3.42 -43.00 16.99
N LYS A 19 -3.53 -43.39 18.26
CA LYS A 19 -2.75 -44.50 18.84
C LYS A 19 -3.11 -45.82 18.19
N GLU A 20 -4.39 -46.13 18.05
CA GLU A 20 -4.87 -47.35 17.38
C GLU A 20 -4.36 -47.42 15.93
N ASN A 21 -4.37 -46.28 15.23
CA ASN A 21 -3.91 -46.16 13.85
C ASN A 21 -2.39 -45.99 13.69
N LYS A 22 -1.60 -46.22 14.76
CA LYS A 22 -0.12 -46.17 14.75
C LYS A 22 0.45 -44.84 14.21
N CYS A 23 -0.22 -43.72 14.51
CA CYS A 23 0.24 -42.40 14.07
C CYS A 23 1.41 -41.84 14.89
N PHE A 24 1.76 -42.47 16.02
CA PHE A 24 2.88 -42.06 16.88
C PHE A 24 4.17 -42.84 16.54
N PRO A 25 5.35 -42.27 16.80
CA PRO A 25 6.62 -42.96 16.61
C PRO A 25 6.70 -44.30 17.37
N PRO A 26 7.50 -45.26 16.87
CA PRO A 26 7.71 -46.52 17.59
C PRO A 26 8.36 -46.23 18.95
N GLY A 27 7.77 -46.75 20.02
CA GLY A 27 8.26 -46.56 21.40
C GLY A 27 7.45 -45.57 22.24
N THR A 28 6.46 -44.87 21.67
CA THR A 28 5.51 -44.05 22.43
C THR A 28 4.57 -44.94 23.26
N GLN A 29 4.89 -45.12 24.56
CA GLN A 29 4.11 -45.99 25.46
C GLN A 29 3.00 -45.22 26.21
N GLY A 30 3.27 -43.97 26.61
CA GLY A 30 2.49 -43.24 27.60
C GLY A 30 1.70 -42.06 27.07
N LEU A 31 0.61 -42.29 26.32
CA LEU A 31 -0.25 -41.25 25.69
C LEU A 31 -0.59 -40.04 26.57
N ARG A 32 -0.70 -40.23 27.90
CA ARG A 32 -0.95 -39.16 28.86
C ARG A 32 0.18 -38.15 28.93
N GLU A 33 1.43 -38.60 28.87
CA GLU A 33 2.62 -37.73 28.92
C GLU A 33 2.72 -36.87 27.66
N GLU A 34 2.44 -37.43 26.48
CA GLU A 34 2.41 -36.65 25.24
C GLU A 34 1.27 -35.63 25.22
N LEU A 35 0.09 -35.97 25.75
CA LEU A 35 -1.01 -35.03 25.86
C LEU A 35 -0.73 -33.94 26.89
N ASP A 36 -0.13 -34.27 28.03
CA ASP A 36 0.27 -33.29 29.03
C ASP A 36 1.28 -32.29 28.45
N LEU A 37 2.26 -32.76 27.65
CA LEU A 37 3.15 -31.88 26.90
C LEU A 37 2.38 -30.97 25.92
N TYR A 38 1.43 -31.53 25.17
CA TYR A 38 0.59 -30.75 24.26
C TYR A 38 -0.19 -29.63 24.99
N PHE A 39 -0.80 -29.93 26.13
CA PHE A 39 -1.51 -28.93 26.93
C PHE A 39 -0.57 -27.90 27.55
N GLN A 40 0.64 -28.30 27.97
CA GLN A 40 1.65 -27.35 28.45
C GLN A 40 2.03 -26.36 27.35
N LEU A 41 2.24 -26.83 26.12
CA LEU A 41 2.56 -25.98 24.97
C LEU A 41 1.41 -25.03 24.60
N CYS A 42 0.16 -25.49 24.65
CA CYS A 42 -1.02 -24.67 24.36
C CYS A 42 -1.28 -23.60 25.44
N SER A 43 -0.78 -23.85 26.66
CA SER A 43 -0.90 -22.96 27.81
C SER A 43 0.29 -22.01 28.00
N LEU A 44 1.19 -21.90 27.03
CA LEU A 44 2.28 -20.93 27.07
C LEU A 44 1.75 -19.50 26.95
N GLU A 45 2.28 -18.61 27.78
CA GLU A 45 1.93 -17.20 27.78
C GLU A 45 2.95 -16.38 26.99
N THR A 46 2.46 -15.35 26.30
CA THR A 46 3.27 -14.42 25.51
C THR A 46 2.56 -13.07 25.46
N ASN A 47 3.28 -12.01 25.11
CA ASN A 47 2.69 -10.72 24.82
C ASN A 47 2.78 -10.41 23.31
N CYS A 48 2.14 -9.31 22.87
CA CYS A 48 2.14 -8.95 21.45
C CYS A 48 3.54 -8.66 20.92
N ASP A 49 4.42 -8.05 21.72
CA ASP A 49 5.77 -7.70 21.29
C ASP A 49 6.61 -8.96 21.04
N THR A 50 6.60 -9.91 21.98
CA THR A 50 7.33 -11.18 21.85
C THR A 50 6.76 -12.03 20.72
N ALA A 51 5.44 -12.11 20.59
CA ALA A 51 4.80 -12.83 19.48
C ALA A 51 5.10 -12.19 18.12
N ALA A 52 5.19 -10.86 18.03
CA ALA A 52 5.57 -10.16 16.80
C ALA A 52 7.02 -10.46 16.41
N VAL A 53 7.94 -10.53 17.38
CA VAL A 53 9.33 -10.94 17.14
C VAL A 53 9.39 -12.39 16.64
N MET A 54 8.63 -13.32 17.24
CA MET A 54 8.56 -14.71 16.76
C MET A 54 8.05 -14.78 15.31
N ALA A 55 7.01 -14.02 14.98
CA ALA A 55 6.48 -13.90 13.63
C ALA A 55 7.52 -13.32 12.66
N ALA A 56 8.27 -12.32 13.10
CA ALA A 56 9.31 -11.67 12.30
C ALA A 56 10.51 -12.59 12.09
N THR A 57 10.84 -13.45 13.05
CA THR A 57 11.83 -14.54 12.87
C THR A 57 11.42 -15.48 11.74
N LEU A 58 10.14 -15.85 11.65
CA LEU A 58 9.63 -16.63 10.51
C LEU A 58 9.70 -15.83 9.20
N ALA A 59 9.34 -14.54 9.23
CA ALA A 59 9.43 -13.64 8.08
C ALA A 59 10.87 -13.53 7.53
N ASN A 60 11.85 -13.60 8.43
CA ASN A 60 13.28 -13.46 8.15
C ASN A 60 14.00 -14.81 7.97
N GLY A 61 13.28 -15.84 7.48
CA GLY A 61 13.87 -17.13 7.12
C GLY A 61 14.42 -17.94 8.30
N GLY A 62 13.95 -17.66 9.52
CA GLY A 62 14.34 -18.37 10.75
C GLY A 62 15.44 -17.69 11.57
N VAL A 63 15.91 -16.52 11.13
CA VAL A 63 16.88 -15.70 11.87
C VAL A 63 16.14 -14.64 12.68
N CYS A 64 16.41 -14.56 13.98
CA CYS A 64 15.77 -13.58 14.85
C CYS A 64 16.20 -12.16 14.46
N PRO A 65 15.28 -11.23 14.17
CA PRO A 65 15.62 -9.89 13.68
C PRO A 65 16.25 -8.98 14.76
N LEU A 66 16.17 -9.36 16.04
CA LEU A 66 16.74 -8.59 17.15
C LEU A 66 18.13 -9.10 17.58
N THR A 67 18.39 -10.40 17.42
CA THR A 67 19.63 -11.03 17.89
C THR A 67 20.54 -11.52 16.75
N ASP A 68 20.06 -11.57 15.52
CA ASP A 68 20.73 -12.18 14.34
C ASP A 68 21.07 -13.67 14.51
N GLU A 69 20.46 -14.34 15.48
CA GLU A 69 20.66 -15.77 15.71
C GLU A 69 19.74 -16.62 14.83
N LEU A 70 20.28 -17.71 14.28
CA LEU A 70 19.49 -18.70 13.56
C LEU A 70 18.71 -19.58 14.54
N CYS A 71 17.43 -19.27 14.74
CA CYS A 71 16.55 -20.02 15.64
C CYS A 71 15.90 -21.23 14.96
N ILE A 72 15.57 -21.12 13.67
CA ILE A 72 14.85 -22.14 12.91
C ILE A 72 15.52 -22.33 11.56
N HIS A 73 15.64 -23.57 11.10
CA HIS A 73 16.21 -23.83 9.79
C HIS A 73 15.30 -23.28 8.66
N PRO A 74 15.84 -22.61 7.60
CA PRO A 74 15.02 -21.91 6.60
C PRO A 74 14.01 -22.80 5.87
N ARG A 75 14.34 -24.09 5.64
CA ARG A 75 13.39 -25.06 5.06
C ARG A 75 12.16 -25.25 5.94
N SER A 76 12.36 -25.40 7.25
CA SER A 76 11.26 -25.54 8.21
C SER A 76 10.41 -24.28 8.25
N CYS A 77 11.02 -23.09 8.18
CA CYS A 77 10.27 -21.83 8.09
C CYS A 77 9.36 -21.79 6.87
N ARG A 78 9.88 -22.12 5.68
CA ARG A 78 9.09 -22.16 4.44
C ARG A 78 7.91 -23.13 4.56
N ASP A 79 8.15 -24.32 5.10
CA ASP A 79 7.12 -25.35 5.22
C ASP A 79 6.03 -24.91 6.23
N VAL A 80 6.42 -24.30 7.35
CA VAL A 80 5.48 -23.71 8.33
C VAL A 80 4.67 -22.58 7.72
N LEU A 81 5.29 -21.63 7.01
CA LEU A 81 4.58 -20.52 6.37
C LEU A 81 3.58 -21.00 5.31
N SER A 82 3.92 -22.06 4.59
CA SER A 82 3.03 -22.68 3.61
C SER A 82 1.79 -23.29 4.27
N LEU A 83 1.96 -23.96 5.41
CA LEU A 83 0.86 -24.51 6.20
C LEU A 83 0.04 -23.44 6.92
N MET A 84 0.66 -22.37 7.40
CA MET A 84 -0.04 -21.20 7.94
C MET A 84 -0.92 -20.54 6.88
N TYR A 85 -0.44 -20.47 5.64
CA TYR A 85 -1.20 -19.91 4.53
C TYR A 85 -2.47 -20.72 4.22
N SER A 86 -2.40 -22.05 4.20
CA SER A 86 -3.53 -22.91 3.82
C SER A 86 -4.44 -23.35 4.98
N CYS A 87 -3.90 -23.49 6.19
CA CYS A 87 -4.57 -24.14 7.33
C CYS A 87 -4.55 -23.29 8.63
N GLY A 88 -4.13 -22.03 8.57
CA GLY A 88 -3.82 -21.23 9.74
C GLY A 88 -5.01 -20.70 10.57
N MET A 89 -6.16 -20.51 9.93
CA MET A 89 -7.29 -19.73 10.42
C MET A 89 -8.58 -20.55 10.57
N TYR A 90 -8.46 -21.80 11.04
CA TYR A 90 -9.59 -22.75 11.14
C TYR A 90 -10.33 -22.89 9.79
N ASP A 91 -11.65 -22.99 9.81
CA ASP A 91 -12.48 -23.09 8.60
C ASP A 91 -12.43 -21.81 7.73
N PHE A 92 -11.91 -20.70 8.28
CA PHE A 92 -11.72 -19.45 7.55
C PHE A 92 -10.44 -19.43 6.70
N SER A 93 -9.55 -20.43 6.81
CA SER A 93 -8.23 -20.43 6.17
C SER A 93 -8.28 -20.18 4.66
N GLY A 94 -9.18 -20.86 3.93
CA GLY A 94 -9.30 -20.67 2.48
C GLY A 94 -9.76 -19.26 2.09
N LYS A 95 -10.71 -18.68 2.85
CA LYS A 95 -11.19 -17.30 2.61
C LYS A 95 -10.13 -16.27 2.96
N PHE A 96 -9.42 -16.48 4.07
CA PHE A 96 -8.31 -15.62 4.50
C PHE A 96 -7.17 -15.64 3.48
N ALA A 97 -6.79 -16.82 2.98
CA ALA A 97 -5.77 -16.98 1.95
C ALA A 97 -6.12 -16.27 0.64
N PHE A 98 -7.42 -16.23 0.28
CA PHE A 98 -7.89 -15.55 -0.93
C PHE A 98 -8.04 -14.04 -0.77
N GLN A 99 -8.56 -13.57 0.38
CA GLN A 99 -8.86 -12.15 0.60
C GLN A 99 -7.69 -11.36 1.15
N VAL A 100 -6.94 -11.93 2.08
CA VAL A 100 -5.79 -11.29 2.76
C VAL A 100 -4.48 -11.78 2.16
N GLY A 101 -4.39 -13.07 1.85
CA GLY A 101 -3.22 -13.61 1.16
C GLY A 101 -1.91 -13.57 1.96
N LEU A 102 -2.00 -13.61 3.29
CA LEU A 102 -0.83 -13.67 4.17
C LEU A 102 -0.84 -14.97 5.00
N PRO A 103 0.33 -15.59 5.28
CA PRO A 103 0.44 -16.64 6.28
C PRO A 103 0.04 -16.12 7.66
N ALA A 104 -0.91 -16.78 8.31
CA ALA A 104 -1.36 -16.40 9.64
C ALA A 104 -1.70 -17.62 10.50
N LYS A 105 -1.78 -17.44 11.83
CA LYS A 105 -2.30 -18.45 12.74
C LYS A 105 -3.14 -17.78 13.83
N SER A 106 -4.40 -18.19 13.93
CA SER A 106 -5.29 -17.76 15.02
C SER A 106 -5.22 -18.72 16.21
N GLY A 107 -5.39 -18.17 17.41
CA GLY A 107 -5.58 -18.91 18.66
C GLY A 107 -6.88 -18.52 19.35
N VAL A 108 -7.47 -19.46 20.09
CA VAL A 108 -8.73 -19.26 20.83
C VAL A 108 -8.63 -18.25 21.97
N SER A 109 -7.42 -17.86 22.37
CA SER A 109 -7.21 -16.74 23.29
C SER A 109 -7.52 -15.38 22.66
N GLY A 110 -7.74 -15.32 21.34
CA GLY A 110 -7.90 -14.08 20.58
C GLY A 110 -6.59 -13.50 20.05
N VAL A 111 -5.47 -14.24 20.19
CA VAL A 111 -4.21 -13.92 19.51
C VAL A 111 -4.27 -14.30 18.04
N LEU A 112 -3.69 -13.45 17.19
CA LEU A 112 -3.52 -13.70 15.78
C LEU A 112 -2.09 -13.30 15.39
N ILE A 113 -1.31 -14.28 14.94
CA ILE A 113 0.03 -14.06 14.40
C ILE A 113 -0.08 -14.00 12.88
N VAL A 114 0.51 -12.98 12.27
CA VAL A 114 0.53 -12.78 10.82
C VAL A 114 1.98 -12.55 10.38
N VAL A 115 2.36 -13.17 9.28
CA VAL A 115 3.71 -13.04 8.72
C VAL A 115 3.61 -12.41 7.34
N VAL A 116 4.40 -11.37 7.10
CA VAL A 116 4.65 -10.82 5.76
C VAL A 116 6.08 -11.23 5.38
N PRO A 117 6.25 -12.31 4.58
CA PRO A 117 7.58 -12.87 4.30
C PRO A 117 8.54 -11.83 3.74
N ASN A 118 9.77 -11.82 4.24
CA ASN A 118 10.84 -10.86 3.90
C ASN A 118 10.53 -9.39 4.22
N VAL A 119 9.48 -9.09 5.00
CA VAL A 119 9.11 -7.71 5.38
C VAL A 119 8.99 -7.57 6.89
N MET A 120 8.02 -8.24 7.51
CA MET A 120 7.73 -8.08 8.94
C MET A 120 6.89 -9.23 9.52
N GLY A 121 6.90 -9.33 10.85
CA GLY A 121 5.96 -10.14 11.63
C GLY A 121 5.03 -9.25 12.44
N ILE A 122 3.76 -9.65 12.54
CA ILE A 122 2.72 -8.91 13.24
C ILE A 122 2.05 -9.85 14.24
N ALA A 123 1.80 -9.37 15.45
CA ALA A 123 0.95 -10.03 16.41
C ALA A 123 -0.19 -9.09 16.81
N LEU A 124 -1.41 -9.62 16.80
CA LEU A 124 -2.63 -8.93 17.16
C LEU A 124 -3.28 -9.68 18.31
N PHE A 125 -3.87 -8.95 19.24
CA PHE A 125 -4.60 -9.54 20.35
C PHE A 125 -5.93 -8.84 20.55
N ALA A 126 -7.02 -9.59 20.39
CA ALA A 126 -8.35 -9.19 20.79
C ALA A 126 -9.16 -10.44 21.17
N PRO A 127 -9.48 -10.63 22.47
CA PRO A 127 -10.19 -11.80 22.99
C PRO A 127 -11.54 -12.13 22.32
N PRO A 128 -12.37 -11.16 21.89
CA PRO A 128 -13.63 -11.48 21.24
C PRO A 128 -13.43 -12.23 19.91
N LEU A 129 -13.92 -13.47 19.88
CA LEU A 129 -13.86 -14.34 18.71
C LEU A 129 -15.10 -14.21 17.83
N ASP A 130 -14.91 -14.46 16.53
CA ASP A 130 -16.00 -14.68 15.60
C ASP A 130 -16.60 -16.10 15.71
N LYS A 131 -17.61 -16.39 14.90
CA LYS A 131 -18.27 -17.71 14.88
C LYS A 131 -17.34 -18.85 14.42
N MET A 132 -16.20 -18.54 13.80
CA MET A 132 -15.22 -19.49 13.28
C MET A 132 -14.02 -19.67 14.24
N GLY A 133 -14.02 -19.00 15.40
CA GLY A 133 -12.96 -19.10 16.41
C GLY A 133 -11.74 -18.19 16.15
N ASN A 134 -11.85 -17.23 15.22
CA ASN A 134 -10.81 -16.26 14.94
C ASN A 134 -11.06 -14.94 15.68
N SER A 135 -10.00 -14.18 15.99
CA SER A 135 -10.15 -12.85 16.56
C SER A 135 -10.87 -11.90 15.59
N ALA A 136 -12.07 -11.43 15.95
CA ALA A 136 -12.91 -10.64 15.05
C ALA A 136 -12.24 -9.33 14.62
N ARG A 137 -11.60 -8.64 15.57
CA ARG A 137 -10.85 -7.40 15.29
C ARG A 137 -9.54 -7.67 14.56
N GLY A 138 -8.87 -8.80 14.88
CA GLY A 138 -7.64 -9.20 14.19
C GLY A 138 -7.86 -9.43 12.70
N VAL A 139 -8.91 -10.17 12.35
CA VAL A 139 -9.28 -10.44 10.94
C VAL A 139 -9.65 -9.13 10.22
N ALA A 140 -10.47 -8.27 10.85
CA ALA A 140 -10.85 -6.99 10.26
C ALA A 140 -9.65 -6.06 10.01
N PHE A 141 -8.67 -6.06 10.91
CA PHE A 141 -7.41 -5.33 10.73
C PHE A 141 -6.64 -5.86 9.51
N CYS A 142 -6.50 -7.18 9.38
CA CYS A 142 -5.78 -7.79 8.25
C CYS A 142 -6.42 -7.45 6.89
N GLN A 143 -7.75 -7.38 6.82
CA GLN A 143 -8.45 -6.97 5.60
C GLN A 143 -8.11 -5.52 5.22
N LYS A 144 -8.23 -4.59 6.18
CA LYS A 144 -7.86 -3.17 5.95
C LYS A 144 -6.38 -2.97 5.61
N LEU A 145 -5.50 -3.82 6.17
CA LEU A 145 -4.07 -3.79 5.88
C LEU A 145 -3.80 -4.04 4.38
N ILE A 146 -4.46 -5.04 3.79
CA ILE A 146 -4.25 -5.43 2.39
C ILE A 146 -4.99 -4.51 1.40
N GLU A 147 -6.05 -3.85 1.84
CA GLU A 147 -6.67 -2.76 1.08
C GLU A 147 -5.72 -1.55 0.97
N SER A 148 -4.95 -1.28 2.03
CA SER A 148 -4.05 -0.12 2.09
C SER A 148 -2.67 -0.40 1.47
N PHE A 149 -2.14 -1.61 1.62
CA PHE A 149 -0.77 -1.96 1.27
C PHE A 149 -0.67 -3.14 0.30
N ASN A 150 0.37 -3.15 -0.54
CA ASN A 150 0.64 -4.21 -1.51
C ASN A 150 1.35 -5.44 -0.91
N PHE A 151 0.82 -5.94 0.21
CA PHE A 151 1.39 -7.08 0.94
C PHE A 151 0.77 -8.43 0.60
N HIS A 152 -0.32 -8.47 -0.16
CA HIS A 152 -0.92 -9.74 -0.56
C HIS A 152 0.13 -10.59 -1.31
N ASN A 153 0.24 -11.88 -0.99
CA ASN A 153 1.27 -12.75 -1.60
C ASN A 153 1.24 -12.76 -3.15
N TYR A 154 0.09 -12.46 -3.74
CA TYR A 154 -0.12 -12.39 -5.19
C TYR A 154 -0.30 -10.96 -5.75
N ASP A 155 -0.07 -9.92 -4.93
CA ASP A 155 -0.05 -8.54 -5.45
C ASP A 155 1.21 -8.30 -6.30
N SER A 156 1.05 -7.52 -7.38
CA SER A 156 2.18 -7.15 -8.24
C SER A 156 3.02 -6.05 -7.60
N LEU A 157 4.33 -6.28 -7.49
CA LEU A 157 5.27 -5.24 -7.06
C LEU A 157 5.59 -4.23 -8.16
N LEU A 158 5.37 -4.57 -9.42
CA LEU A 158 5.73 -3.73 -10.58
C LEU A 158 4.55 -2.92 -11.11
N HIS A 159 3.37 -3.53 -11.12
CA HIS A 159 2.14 -2.99 -11.69
C HIS A 159 1.05 -2.89 -10.63
N ALA A 160 1.42 -2.55 -9.40
CA ALA A 160 0.48 -2.39 -8.30
C ALA A 160 -0.64 -1.42 -8.72
N ASP A 161 -1.89 -1.79 -8.42
CA ASP A 161 -3.01 -0.86 -8.51
C ASP A 161 -2.63 0.43 -7.79
N SER A 162 -2.76 1.55 -8.50
CA SER A 162 -2.12 2.84 -8.19
C SER A 162 -2.45 3.42 -6.81
N LYS A 163 -3.46 2.85 -6.13
CA LYS A 163 -3.95 3.29 -4.82
C LYS A 163 -3.25 2.62 -3.63
N LYS A 164 -2.64 1.45 -3.79
CA LYS A 164 -1.99 0.75 -2.67
C LYS A 164 -0.59 1.32 -2.40
N HIS A 165 -0.25 1.44 -1.12
CA HIS A 165 1.06 1.91 -0.68
C HIS A 165 2.06 0.76 -0.56
N ASP A 166 3.32 1.00 -0.96
CA ASP A 166 4.42 0.06 -0.77
C ASP A 166 5.52 0.71 0.09
N PRO A 167 5.62 0.37 1.38
CA PRO A 167 6.60 0.97 2.28
C PRO A 167 8.02 0.44 2.07
N ARG A 168 8.22 -0.58 1.21
CA ARG A 168 9.57 -1.02 0.82
C ARG A 168 10.25 0.00 -0.09
N ARG A 169 9.47 0.82 -0.78
CA ARG A 169 9.97 1.89 -1.65
C ARG A 169 10.18 3.15 -0.82
N ARG A 170 11.30 3.85 -1.04
CA ARG A 170 11.58 5.11 -0.33
C ARG A 170 10.50 6.15 -0.65
N ILE A 171 9.92 6.72 0.41
CA ILE A 171 8.70 7.56 0.42
C ILE A 171 8.80 8.83 -0.47
N GLY A 172 9.98 9.24 -0.92
CA GLY A 172 10.17 10.47 -1.72
C GLY A 172 10.51 10.29 -3.21
N ASN A 173 10.59 9.07 -3.73
CA ASN A 173 11.30 8.86 -5.01
C ASN A 173 10.48 8.31 -6.17
N ARG A 174 9.23 7.82 -6.00
CA ARG A 174 8.55 7.17 -7.14
C ARG A 174 8.32 8.14 -8.29
N ASP A 175 7.80 9.32 -7.97
CA ASP A 175 7.48 10.31 -8.97
C ASP A 175 8.78 10.92 -9.51
N THR A 176 9.77 11.20 -8.67
CA THR A 176 11.10 11.69 -9.08
C THR A 176 11.85 10.71 -9.99
N GLU A 177 11.90 9.42 -9.64
CA GLU A 177 12.54 8.38 -10.46
C GLU A 177 11.80 8.18 -11.78
N MET A 178 10.47 8.22 -11.75
CA MET A 178 9.65 8.12 -12.95
C MET A 178 9.82 9.35 -13.85
N ILE A 179 9.91 10.56 -13.27
CA ILE A 179 10.22 11.81 -13.97
C ILE A 179 11.58 11.68 -14.64
N VAL A 180 12.63 11.35 -13.89
CA VAL A 180 14.00 11.22 -14.43
C VAL A 180 14.02 10.21 -15.58
N PHE A 181 13.37 9.06 -15.41
CA PHE A 181 13.32 8.04 -16.44
C PHE A 181 12.52 8.48 -17.68
N LEU A 182 11.38 9.15 -17.49
CA LEU A 182 10.57 9.72 -18.58
C LEU A 182 11.34 10.79 -19.36
N LEU A 183 12.00 11.71 -18.66
CA LEU A 183 12.76 12.80 -19.27
C LEU A 183 14.00 12.29 -20.00
N PHE A 184 14.68 11.27 -19.48
CA PHE A 184 15.80 10.63 -20.16
C PHE A 184 15.35 9.89 -21.43
N ALA A 185 14.20 9.19 -21.38
CA ALA A 185 13.61 8.58 -22.57
C ALA A 185 13.23 9.63 -23.61
N ALA A 186 12.67 10.77 -23.17
CA ALA A 186 12.31 11.87 -24.06
C ALA A 186 13.53 12.52 -24.72
N LYS A 187 14.63 12.65 -23.98
CA LYS A 187 15.92 13.12 -24.52
C LYS A 187 16.44 12.23 -25.63
N ASN A 188 16.47 10.92 -25.40
CA ASN A 188 16.97 9.95 -26.38
C ASN A 188 16.02 9.73 -27.56
N GLY A 189 14.77 10.19 -27.46
CA GLY A 189 13.73 9.95 -28.48
C GLY A 189 13.20 8.51 -28.46
N ASP A 190 13.30 7.81 -27.33
CA ASP A 190 12.83 6.42 -27.20
C ASP A 190 11.30 6.38 -27.11
N PHE A 191 10.68 6.27 -28.28
CA PHE A 191 9.24 6.21 -28.45
C PHE A 191 8.63 4.98 -27.77
N ASP A 192 9.32 3.83 -27.80
CA ASP A 192 8.78 2.58 -27.30
C ASP A 192 8.73 2.55 -25.77
N VAL A 193 9.69 3.18 -25.09
CA VAL A 193 9.63 3.39 -23.64
C VAL A 193 8.45 4.29 -23.26
N ILE A 194 8.31 5.45 -23.93
CA ILE A 194 7.25 6.41 -23.59
C ILE A 194 5.87 5.85 -23.92
N ARG A 195 5.74 5.09 -25.02
CA ARG A 195 4.50 4.38 -25.36
C ARG A 195 4.15 3.36 -24.28
N ARG A 196 5.11 2.59 -23.76
CA ARG A 196 4.87 1.65 -22.65
C ARG A 196 4.44 2.37 -21.38
N MET A 197 5.10 3.47 -21.02
CA MET A 197 4.72 4.30 -19.87
C MET A 197 3.28 4.83 -19.98
N TYR A 198 2.91 5.32 -21.17
CA TYR A 198 1.55 5.78 -21.45
C TYR A 198 0.53 4.65 -21.28
N LEU A 199 0.81 3.46 -21.81
CA LEU A 199 -0.07 2.29 -21.67
C LEU A 199 -0.17 1.79 -20.22
N GLN A 200 0.86 2.01 -19.40
CA GLN A 200 0.84 1.72 -17.95
C GLN A 200 0.07 2.76 -17.14
N GLY A 201 -0.45 3.82 -17.76
CA GLY A 201 -1.19 4.89 -17.09
C GLY A 201 -0.28 5.87 -16.34
N ALA A 202 1.01 5.95 -16.68
CA ALA A 202 1.90 6.95 -16.11
C ALA A 202 1.46 8.37 -16.51
N ASN A 203 1.48 9.31 -15.57
CA ASN A 203 1.21 10.71 -15.88
C ASN A 203 2.42 11.31 -16.62
N LEU A 204 2.23 11.69 -17.89
CA LEU A 204 3.28 12.28 -18.72
C LEU A 204 3.40 13.81 -18.56
N GLU A 205 2.54 14.43 -17.76
CA GLU A 205 2.59 15.87 -17.45
C GLU A 205 3.54 16.21 -16.30
N MET A 206 4.19 15.21 -15.71
CA MET A 206 5.14 15.43 -14.62
C MET A 206 6.35 16.25 -15.09
N ALA A 207 6.85 17.09 -14.20
CA ALA A 207 7.94 18.03 -14.47
C ALA A 207 9.10 17.83 -13.48
N ASP A 208 10.32 18.11 -13.95
CA ASP A 208 11.52 18.08 -13.10
C ASP A 208 11.58 19.26 -12.12
N TYR A 209 12.66 19.33 -11.32
CA TYR A 209 12.97 20.47 -10.44
C TYR A 209 12.98 21.83 -11.16
N ASP A 210 13.24 21.84 -12.47
CA ASP A 210 13.22 23.02 -13.34
C ASP A 210 11.85 23.32 -13.98
N GLY A 211 10.79 22.57 -13.64
CA GLY A 211 9.48 22.72 -14.27
C GLY A 211 9.41 22.21 -15.71
N ARG A 212 10.45 21.51 -16.18
CA ARG A 212 10.50 20.95 -17.54
C ARG A 212 9.77 19.61 -17.61
N THR A 213 8.79 19.54 -18.50
CA THR A 213 8.06 18.31 -18.84
C THR A 213 8.74 17.55 -19.98
N ALA A 214 8.29 16.31 -20.24
CA ALA A 214 8.77 15.51 -21.37
C ALA A 214 8.62 16.23 -22.72
N LEU A 215 7.61 17.09 -22.86
CA LEU A 215 7.37 17.88 -24.07
C LEU A 215 8.44 18.96 -24.29
N HIS A 216 8.95 19.60 -23.24
CA HIS A 216 10.05 20.56 -23.35
C HIS A 216 11.30 19.87 -23.91
N ILE A 217 11.68 18.74 -23.31
CA ILE A 217 12.88 18.00 -23.73
C ILE A 217 12.74 17.45 -25.14
N ALA A 218 11.60 16.83 -25.47
CA ALA A 218 11.34 16.33 -26.82
C ALA A 218 11.37 17.44 -27.89
N SER A 219 10.94 18.65 -27.53
CA SER A 219 10.93 19.82 -28.42
C SER A 219 12.34 20.42 -28.57
N ALA A 220 13.14 20.42 -27.50
CA ALA A 220 14.52 20.88 -27.50
C ALA A 220 15.46 19.97 -28.29
N GLU A 221 15.23 18.66 -28.31
CA GLU A 221 16.02 17.68 -29.07
C GLU A 221 15.49 17.44 -30.50
N GLY A 222 14.28 17.92 -30.81
CA GLY A 222 13.70 17.85 -32.16
C GLY A 222 12.98 16.54 -32.50
N HIS A 223 12.55 15.76 -31.52
CA HIS A 223 11.90 14.46 -31.73
C HIS A 223 10.43 14.59 -32.16
N LEU A 224 10.20 14.87 -33.45
CA LEU A 224 8.86 15.14 -34.01
C LEU A 224 7.83 14.02 -33.73
N ASN A 225 8.23 12.75 -33.85
CA ASN A 225 7.33 11.62 -33.62
C ASN A 225 6.83 11.56 -32.17
N LEU A 226 7.72 11.87 -31.24
CA LEU A 226 7.40 11.91 -29.82
C LEU A 226 6.51 13.12 -29.48
N VAL A 227 6.81 14.30 -30.02
CA VAL A 227 5.98 15.50 -29.86
C VAL A 227 4.55 15.26 -30.38
N LYS A 228 4.42 14.65 -31.57
CA LYS A 228 3.11 14.26 -32.13
C LYS A 228 2.35 13.31 -31.22
N PHE A 229 3.04 12.35 -30.60
CA PHE A 229 2.43 11.39 -29.68
C PHE A 229 1.96 12.06 -28.39
N LEU A 230 2.82 12.87 -27.76
CA LEU A 230 2.50 13.56 -26.51
C LEU A 230 1.30 14.50 -26.66
N VAL A 231 1.21 15.24 -27.77
CA VAL A 231 0.13 16.22 -28.00
C VAL A 231 -1.15 15.56 -28.52
N ASN A 232 -1.08 14.63 -29.49
CA ASN A 232 -2.29 14.06 -30.09
C ASN A 232 -2.87 12.89 -29.29
N VAL A 233 -2.01 12.00 -28.77
CA VAL A 233 -2.43 10.76 -28.12
C VAL A 233 -2.52 10.97 -26.62
N ALA A 234 -1.43 11.40 -26.00
CA ALA A 234 -1.39 11.60 -24.55
C ALA A 234 -2.11 12.87 -24.09
N LYS A 235 -2.46 13.78 -25.01
CA LYS A 235 -3.17 15.05 -24.73
C LYS A 235 -2.51 15.88 -23.62
N VAL A 236 -1.18 15.82 -23.52
CA VAL A 236 -0.39 16.61 -22.57
C VAL A 236 -0.58 18.09 -22.89
N ASN A 237 -0.64 18.92 -21.85
CA ASN A 237 -0.66 20.37 -22.03
C ASN A 237 0.50 20.83 -22.93
N HIS A 238 0.17 21.60 -23.97
CA HIS A 238 1.13 22.09 -24.97
C HIS A 238 1.72 23.46 -24.62
N GLN A 239 1.28 24.08 -23.51
CA GLN A 239 1.79 25.36 -22.99
C GLN A 239 2.19 25.32 -21.50
N PRO A 240 2.93 24.29 -21.02
CA PRO A 240 3.57 24.37 -19.72
C PRO A 240 4.68 25.43 -19.78
N HIS A 241 4.91 26.09 -18.65
CA HIS A 241 6.02 27.05 -18.49
C HIS A 241 7.10 26.41 -17.62
N ASP A 242 8.35 26.48 -18.07
CA ASP A 242 9.50 26.08 -17.24
C ASP A 242 9.83 27.14 -16.18
N ARG A 243 10.83 26.88 -15.33
CA ARG A 243 11.36 27.81 -14.33
C ARG A 243 11.79 29.18 -14.92
N TRP A 244 12.11 29.22 -16.21
CA TRP A 244 12.52 30.44 -16.93
C TRP A 244 11.35 31.07 -17.71
N GLY A 245 10.12 30.59 -17.53
CA GLY A 245 8.93 31.08 -18.23
C GLY A 245 8.88 30.73 -19.72
N ARG A 246 9.71 29.79 -20.18
CA ARG A 246 9.75 29.35 -21.57
C ARG A 246 8.74 28.24 -21.80
N THR A 247 8.17 28.23 -23.00
CA THR A 247 7.27 27.16 -23.44
C THR A 247 8.02 26.14 -24.29
N PRO A 248 7.47 24.93 -24.50
CA PRO A 248 8.08 23.95 -25.41
C PRO A 248 8.29 24.47 -26.84
N LEU A 249 7.44 25.42 -27.28
CA LEU A 249 7.60 26.09 -28.57
C LEU A 249 8.83 26.99 -28.60
N ASP A 250 9.13 27.69 -27.50
CA ASP A 250 10.29 28.58 -27.40
C ASP A 250 11.58 27.77 -27.30
N ASP A 251 11.55 26.61 -26.62
CA ASP A 251 12.66 25.66 -26.63
C ASP A 251 12.92 25.14 -28.06
N ALA A 252 11.88 24.72 -28.81
CA ALA A 252 12.02 24.30 -30.20
C ALA A 252 12.60 25.40 -31.11
N ARG A 253 12.23 26.67 -30.88
CA ARG A 253 12.76 27.84 -31.59
C ARG A 253 14.23 28.10 -31.27
N THR A 254 14.61 27.95 -30.00
CA THR A 254 15.98 28.18 -29.52
C THR A 254 16.96 27.19 -30.16
N PHE A 255 16.54 25.95 -30.36
CA PHE A 255 17.34 24.90 -31.00
C PHE A 255 17.08 24.74 -32.51
N HIS A 256 16.28 25.63 -33.12
CA HIS A 256 16.00 25.69 -34.56
C HIS A 256 15.35 24.43 -35.18
N HIS A 257 14.45 23.77 -34.45
CA HIS A 257 13.74 22.58 -34.92
C HIS A 257 12.43 22.91 -35.67
N GLU A 258 12.56 23.30 -36.94
CA GLU A 258 11.46 23.77 -37.81
C GLU A 258 10.23 22.83 -37.88
N ASP A 259 10.43 21.52 -37.91
CA ASP A 259 9.33 20.56 -37.97
C ASP A 259 8.50 20.53 -36.67
N CYS A 260 9.16 20.61 -35.52
CA CYS A 260 8.50 20.70 -34.22
C CYS A 260 7.79 22.04 -34.06
N ILE A 261 8.44 23.14 -34.49
CA ILE A 261 7.88 24.50 -34.46
C ILE A 261 6.58 24.55 -35.28
N ARG A 262 6.60 24.07 -36.53
CA ARG A 262 5.41 24.02 -37.41
C ARG A 262 4.28 23.22 -36.78
N PHE A 263 4.58 22.10 -36.13
CA PHE A 263 3.58 21.25 -35.49
C PHE A 263 2.98 21.91 -34.24
N LEU A 264 3.80 22.45 -33.34
CA LEU A 264 3.34 23.10 -32.11
C LEU A 264 2.58 24.39 -32.39
N LEU A 265 3.02 25.21 -33.35
CA LEU A 265 2.30 26.42 -33.79
C LEU A 265 0.90 26.09 -34.31
N LYS A 266 0.75 25.01 -35.09
CA LYS A 266 -0.55 24.56 -35.60
C LYS A 266 -1.51 24.21 -34.47
N HIS A 267 -1.03 23.55 -33.42
CA HIS A 267 -1.84 23.24 -32.24
C HIS A 267 -2.15 24.46 -31.37
N HIS A 268 -1.20 25.37 -31.22
CA HIS A 268 -1.39 26.64 -30.50
C HIS A 268 -2.47 27.52 -31.17
N LEU A 269 -2.41 27.70 -32.49
CA LEU A 269 -3.42 28.46 -33.25
C LEU A 269 -4.80 27.82 -33.21
N ARG A 270 -4.87 26.48 -33.07
CA ARG A 270 -6.13 25.75 -32.91
C ARG A 270 -6.74 25.97 -31.52
N GLY A 271 -5.90 26.12 -30.48
CA GLY A 271 -6.34 26.46 -29.12
C GLY A 271 -6.94 27.87 -29.02
N GLN A 272 -6.30 28.87 -29.63
CA GLN A 272 -6.79 30.27 -29.60
C GLN A 272 -8.11 30.49 -30.35
N LYS A 273 -8.44 29.69 -31.37
CA LYS A 273 -9.73 29.81 -32.08
C LYS A 273 -10.94 29.41 -31.22
N VAL A 274 -10.74 28.71 -30.11
CA VAL A 274 -11.82 28.32 -29.18
C VAL A 274 -12.09 29.39 -28.12
N SER A 275 -11.19 30.36 -27.94
CA SER A 275 -11.25 31.40 -26.90
C SER A 275 -11.61 32.80 -27.42
N LEU A 276 -12.46 32.90 -28.45
CA LEU A 276 -13.09 34.17 -28.83
C LEU A 276 -14.49 34.21 -28.18
N PRO A 277 -14.77 35.15 -27.25
CA PRO A 277 -16.11 35.32 -26.72
C PRO A 277 -17.04 35.80 -27.85
N ASN A 278 -18.17 35.11 -28.04
CA ASN A 278 -19.26 35.57 -28.90
C ASN A 278 -19.75 36.95 -28.42
N SER A 279 -19.32 38.01 -29.11
CA SER A 279 -20.10 39.23 -29.29
C SER A 279 -20.96 38.99 -30.53
N THR A 280 -22.27 39.23 -30.60
CA THR A 280 -23.19 40.24 -30.05
C THR A 280 -24.63 39.70 -30.29
N PRO A 281 -25.76 40.26 -29.76
CA PRO A 281 -26.15 41.65 -30.01
C PRO A 281 -26.86 42.39 -28.86
N ALA A 282 -26.74 43.73 -28.93
CA ALA A 282 -27.63 44.66 -28.28
C ALA A 282 -28.95 44.76 -29.09
N SER A 283 -30.08 44.61 -28.40
CA SER A 283 -31.36 45.20 -28.76
C SER A 283 -32.13 45.51 -27.47
N GLU A 284 -32.63 46.74 -27.41
CA GLU A 284 -33.18 47.44 -26.25
C GLU A 284 -34.62 47.01 -25.86
N ASN A 285 -34.99 47.40 -24.63
CA ASN A 285 -36.33 47.64 -24.07
C ASN A 285 -37.20 46.40 -23.75
N GLU A 286 -37.93 46.27 -22.63
CA GLU A 286 -38.68 47.27 -21.87
C GLU A 286 -39.09 46.75 -20.46
N SER A 287 -39.12 47.68 -19.50
CA SER A 287 -39.96 47.83 -18.29
C SER A 287 -40.77 46.69 -17.60
N GLN A 288 -40.65 46.71 -16.26
CA GLN A 288 -41.70 46.72 -15.21
C GLN A 288 -42.13 45.44 -14.45
N ALA A 289 -42.17 45.66 -13.11
CA ALA A 289 -43.10 45.16 -12.09
C ALA A 289 -42.81 43.82 -11.33
N THR A 290 -42.30 44.00 -10.11
CA THR A 290 -42.73 43.41 -8.81
C THR A 290 -43.63 42.17 -8.77
N SER A 291 -43.19 41.15 -8.01
CA SER A 291 -43.92 40.62 -6.84
C SER A 291 -43.11 39.56 -6.07
N GLN A 292 -43.18 39.63 -4.75
CA GLN A 292 -42.71 38.66 -3.75
C GLN A 292 -43.36 37.29 -3.94
N ALA A 293 -42.65 36.21 -3.59
CA ALA A 293 -43.20 35.07 -2.86
C ALA A 293 -42.05 34.23 -2.26
N ASP A 294 -42.19 33.96 -0.97
CA ASP A 294 -41.42 33.01 -0.19
C ASP A 294 -41.48 31.59 -0.77
N GLU A 295 -40.41 30.81 -0.58
CA GLU A 295 -40.55 29.47 0.01
C GLU A 295 -39.22 28.95 0.55
N SER A 296 -39.27 28.59 1.82
CA SER A 296 -38.25 27.96 2.63
C SER A 296 -38.13 26.47 2.33
N SER A 297 -36.89 25.96 2.29
CA SER A 297 -36.61 24.59 2.71
C SER A 297 -35.20 24.55 3.27
N GLY A 298 -35.12 24.39 4.59
CA GLY A 298 -33.87 24.16 5.30
C GLY A 298 -33.36 22.75 5.07
N GLU A 299 -32.04 22.61 5.10
CA GLU A 299 -31.39 21.39 5.55
C GLU A 299 -30.24 21.79 6.49
N ASP A 300 -30.29 21.20 7.67
CA ASP A 300 -29.32 21.30 8.75
C ASP A 300 -27.98 20.69 8.31
N GLU A 301 -26.92 21.49 8.23
CA GLU A 301 -25.56 20.95 8.23
C GLU A 301 -25.16 20.62 9.67
N LEU A 302 -25.25 19.33 10.01
CA LEU A 302 -24.51 18.77 11.14
C LEU A 302 -23.00 18.92 10.88
N SER A 303 -22.36 19.70 11.75
CA SER A 303 -20.91 19.79 11.89
C SER A 303 -20.30 18.44 12.30
N GLY A 304 -19.89 17.65 11.31
CA GLY A 304 -19.05 16.46 11.50
C GLY A 304 -17.58 16.86 11.42
N SER A 305 -16.92 17.00 12.57
CA SER A 305 -15.47 17.21 12.69
C SER A 305 -14.69 16.05 12.07
N THR A 306 -14.28 16.18 10.80
CA THR A 306 -13.31 15.27 10.18
C THR A 306 -11.93 15.68 10.66
N GLY A 307 -11.45 15.05 11.73
CA GLY A 307 -10.10 15.23 12.25
C GLY A 307 -9.07 14.75 11.22
N MET A 308 -8.41 15.71 10.58
CA MET A 308 -7.26 15.52 9.70
C MET A 308 -6.09 15.02 10.56
N MET A 309 -5.59 13.80 10.33
CA MET A 309 -4.31 13.36 10.93
C MET A 309 -3.18 14.16 10.29
N LEU A 310 -2.66 15.15 11.02
CA LEU A 310 -1.40 15.81 10.70
C LEU A 310 -0.26 14.89 11.15
N ILE A 311 0.53 14.43 10.19
CA ILE A 311 1.81 13.77 10.46
C ILE A 311 2.78 14.90 10.78
N ASN A 312 3.24 14.97 12.04
CA ASN A 312 4.30 15.90 12.44
C ASN A 312 5.62 15.49 11.77
N GLU A 313 6.14 16.34 10.89
CA GLU A 313 7.35 16.12 10.09
C GLU A 313 8.66 16.21 10.91
N GLU A 314 8.62 16.43 12.22
CA GLU A 314 9.81 16.71 13.02
C GLU A 314 10.55 15.48 13.58
N ASP A 315 9.97 14.28 13.53
CA ASP A 315 10.61 13.05 14.05
C ASP A 315 11.49 12.30 13.03
N MET A 316 11.64 12.80 11.79
CA MET A 316 12.47 12.19 10.74
C MET A 316 13.89 12.79 10.61
N LYS A 317 14.52 13.23 11.69
CA LYS A 317 15.95 13.64 11.63
C LYS A 317 16.89 12.46 11.86
N GLU A 318 17.51 12.05 10.76
CA GLU A 318 18.55 11.03 10.65
C GLU A 318 19.68 11.18 11.69
N LYS A 319 20.07 10.07 12.31
CA LYS A 319 21.46 9.84 12.72
C LYS A 319 22.16 9.05 11.62
N VAL A 320 22.82 9.78 10.71
CA VAL A 320 23.82 9.19 9.80
C VAL A 320 25.03 8.83 10.65
N CYS A 321 25.19 7.55 10.97
CA CYS A 321 26.46 6.99 11.45
C CYS A 321 27.03 6.07 10.37
N ASN A 322 28.23 6.42 9.92
CA ASN A 322 29.04 5.66 8.99
C ASN A 322 29.21 4.20 9.44
N GLY A 323 28.95 3.26 8.52
CA GLY A 323 29.38 1.87 8.64
C GLY A 323 28.68 1.04 9.71
N GLY A 324 27.57 0.40 9.35
CA GLY A 324 27.04 -0.76 10.08
C GLY A 324 25.59 -0.63 10.55
N ARG A 325 24.83 -1.70 10.28
CA ARG A 325 23.54 -2.11 10.86
C ARG A 325 22.30 -1.28 10.47
N ARG A 326 21.41 -1.93 9.69
CA ARG A 326 20.04 -1.48 9.48
C ARG A 326 19.17 -2.07 10.59
N ILE A 327 18.83 -1.26 11.59
CA ILE A 327 17.70 -1.53 12.48
C ILE A 327 16.48 -0.96 11.74
N LEU A 328 15.53 -1.83 11.34
CA LEU A 328 14.24 -1.35 10.85
C LEU A 328 13.51 -0.65 12.02
N PRO A 329 12.95 0.55 11.82
CA PRO A 329 12.26 1.25 12.90
C PRO A 329 11.02 0.46 13.32
N GLN A 330 10.82 0.33 14.64
CA GLN A 330 9.63 -0.26 15.23
C GLN A 330 8.45 0.71 15.04
N LEU A 331 7.60 0.46 14.04
CA LEU A 331 6.35 1.20 13.86
C LEU A 331 5.36 0.80 14.97
N ARG A 332 5.29 1.58 16.04
CA ARG A 332 4.22 1.48 17.05
C ARG A 332 2.96 2.14 16.49
N LEU A 333 1.96 1.32 16.16
CA LEU A 333 0.60 1.79 15.92
C LEU A 333 -0.07 2.04 17.29
N HIS A 334 -0.14 3.30 17.72
CA HIS A 334 -0.83 3.68 18.95
C HIS A 334 -2.36 3.72 18.75
N ARG A 335 -3.12 3.32 19.79
CA ARG A 335 -4.58 3.40 19.84
C ARG A 335 -5.00 4.84 20.18
N LEU A 336 -5.88 5.45 19.37
CA LEU A 336 -6.52 6.74 19.65
C LEU A 336 -7.61 6.60 20.74
N SER A 337 -7.26 6.33 21.99
CA SER A 337 -8.27 6.28 23.07
C SER A 337 -7.82 6.83 24.43
N GLU A 338 -6.92 7.81 24.46
CA GLU A 338 -6.42 8.40 25.73
C GLU A 338 -6.46 9.95 25.76
N VAL A 339 -7.38 10.60 25.04
CA VAL A 339 -7.45 12.09 24.99
C VAL A 339 -8.69 12.69 25.66
N GLU A 340 -9.62 11.90 26.22
CA GLU A 340 -10.83 12.44 26.88
C GLU A 340 -10.91 12.19 28.40
N GLU A 341 -9.80 12.29 29.14
CA GLU A 341 -9.84 12.25 30.61
C GLU A 341 -9.17 13.44 31.33
N ASN A 342 -8.89 14.54 30.63
CA ASN A 342 -8.47 15.79 31.28
C ASN A 342 -9.21 17.01 30.69
N CYS A 343 -10.48 17.16 31.07
CA CYS A 343 -11.08 18.48 31.17
C CYS A 343 -11.91 18.52 32.45
N ALA A 344 -11.38 19.25 33.45
CA ALA A 344 -12.09 19.70 34.63
C ALA A 344 -13.10 20.80 34.29
#